data_AF-A0A4D8R9U0-F1
#
_entry.id   AF-A0A4D8R9U0-F1
#
_cell.length_a   1.000
_cell.length_b   1.000
_cell.length_c   1.000
_cell.angle_alpha   90.00
_cell.angle_beta   90.00
_cell.angle_gamma   90.00
#
_symmetry.space_group_name_H-M   'P 1'
#
loop_
_entity.id
_entity.type
_entity.pdbx_description
1 polymer ?
#
loop_
_entity_poly.entity_id
_entity_poly.type
_entity_poly.pdbx_seq_one_letter_code
_entity_poly.pdbx_strand_id
1 'polypeptide(L)'
;MAAAVDRFFAAEKFAMGNVRWRNKTHPDYVEAKLFIAVTGGGTEGAELILTANRTFFPPKYGFALIFRKIRILALDVDPARTHFNISTKSVVSETHWQWWPGMEARPDRRRLTHKEWLSEFLEAAKIEDAVRYKPPHGRDRQLELPL
;
A
#
# COMPACT_ATOMS: atom_id res chain seq x y z
N MET A 1 12.01 0.85 19.56
CA MET A 1 11.15 0.64 18.37
C MET A 1 11.96 0.50 17.09
N ALA A 2 12.88 1.43 16.78
CA ALA A 2 13.74 1.38 15.58
C ALA A 2 14.39 0.00 15.35
N ALA A 3 15.14 -0.51 16.32
CA ALA A 3 15.79 -1.83 16.20
C ALA A 3 14.82 -3.01 15.93
N ALA A 4 13.54 -2.91 16.33
CA ALA A 4 12.55 -3.93 16.02
C ALA A 4 12.06 -3.81 14.57
N VAL A 5 11.88 -2.58 14.07
CA VAL A 5 11.53 -2.32 12.67
C VAL A 5 12.68 -2.74 11.75
N ASP A 6 13.93 -2.46 12.12
CA ASP A 6 15.11 -2.85 11.34
C ASP A 6 15.23 -4.38 11.25
N ARG A 7 15.05 -5.09 12.38
CA ARG A 7 14.99 -6.56 12.39
C ARG A 7 13.83 -7.08 11.55
N PHE A 8 12.66 -6.46 11.66
CA PHE A 8 11.51 -6.84 10.84
C PHE A 8 11.83 -6.70 9.36
N PHE A 9 12.41 -5.58 8.91
CA PHE A 9 12.81 -5.40 7.50
C PHE A 9 13.91 -6.37 7.05
N ALA A 10 14.85 -6.72 7.93
CA ALA A 10 15.93 -7.66 7.62
C ALA A 10 15.46 -9.12 7.50
N ALA A 11 14.40 -9.50 8.21
CA ALA A 11 13.89 -10.86 8.19
C ALA A 11 13.24 -11.23 6.86
N GLU A 12 13.31 -12.50 6.49
CA GLU A 12 12.50 -13.06 5.41
C GLU A 12 11.03 -13.14 5.84
N LYS A 13 10.12 -12.82 4.93
CA LYS A 13 8.68 -12.74 5.21
C LYS A 13 7.91 -13.11 3.97
N PHE A 14 6.69 -13.59 4.20
CA PHE A 14 5.79 -14.01 3.14
C PHE A 14 4.38 -13.54 3.46
N ALA A 15 3.67 -13.12 2.42
CA ALA A 15 2.26 -12.79 2.51
C ALA A 15 1.43 -14.05 2.26
N MET A 16 0.60 -14.45 3.22
CA MET A 16 -0.34 -15.56 3.02
C MET A 16 -1.76 -15.06 2.79
N GLY A 17 -2.44 -15.70 1.84
CA GLY A 17 -3.88 -15.60 1.68
C GLY A 17 -4.32 -14.99 0.36
N ASN A 18 -5.59 -14.60 0.33
CA ASN A 18 -6.25 -14.06 -0.86
C ASN A 18 -6.62 -12.60 -0.61
N VAL A 19 -6.38 -11.74 -1.60
CA VAL A 19 -6.88 -10.36 -1.55
C VAL A 19 -8.40 -10.37 -1.56
N ARG A 20 -9.01 -9.97 -0.43
CA ARG A 20 -10.46 -9.86 -0.27
C ARG A 20 -10.83 -8.41 -0.01
N TRP A 21 -11.31 -7.74 -1.05
CA TRP A 21 -11.78 -6.36 -0.98
C TRP A 21 -13.08 -6.26 -0.19
N ARG A 22 -13.16 -5.28 0.71
CA ARG A 22 -14.32 -4.93 1.52
C ARG A 22 -14.56 -3.43 1.41
N ASN A 23 -15.80 -3.00 1.54
CA ASN A 23 -16.10 -1.57 1.61
C ASN A 23 -15.52 -0.98 2.90
N LYS A 24 -14.90 0.20 2.79
CA LYS A 24 -14.50 1.01 3.94
C LYS A 24 -15.69 1.83 4.45
N THR A 25 -15.55 2.49 5.59
CA THR A 25 -16.55 3.45 6.10
C THR A 25 -16.89 4.53 5.07
N HIS A 26 -15.92 4.93 4.24
CA HIS A 26 -16.16 5.84 3.12
C HIS A 26 -16.59 5.04 1.87
N PRO A 27 -17.75 5.37 1.24
CA PRO A 27 -18.35 4.56 0.18
C PRO A 27 -17.51 4.46 -1.10
N ASP A 28 -16.62 5.43 -1.31
CA ASP A 28 -15.76 5.49 -2.50
C ASP A 28 -14.48 4.67 -2.38
N TYR A 29 -14.21 4.05 -1.23
CA TYR A 29 -12.99 3.27 -1.02
C TYR A 29 -13.32 1.83 -0.66
N VAL A 30 -12.53 0.92 -1.24
CA VAL A 30 -12.42 -0.46 -0.79
C VAL A 30 -11.07 -0.70 -0.15
N GLU A 31 -11.04 -1.65 0.77
CA GLU A 31 -9.85 -2.06 1.50
C GLU A 31 -9.71 -3.59 1.47
N ALA A 32 -8.49 -4.08 1.33
CA ALA A 32 -8.13 -5.46 1.60
C ALA A 32 -7.01 -5.50 2.63
N LYS A 33 -7.07 -6.47 3.54
CA LYS A 33 -6.04 -6.70 4.56
C LYS A 33 -5.44 -8.08 4.39
N LEU A 34 -4.13 -8.17 4.51
CA LEU A 34 -3.36 -9.40 4.46
C LEU A 34 -2.44 -9.45 5.67
N PHE A 35 -2.26 -10.65 6.22
CA PHE A 35 -1.30 -10.88 7.29
C PHE A 35 0.04 -11.28 6.68
N ILE A 36 1.11 -10.66 7.16
CA ILE A 36 2.48 -10.91 6.75
C ILE A 36 3.16 -11.69 7.87
N ALA A 37 3.58 -12.91 7.56
CA ALA A 37 4.30 -13.77 8.47
C ALA A 37 5.82 -13.68 8.21
N VAL A 38 6.62 -13.75 9.28
CA VAL A 38 8.08 -13.77 9.22
C VAL A 38 8.55 -15.23 9.34
N THR A 39 9.41 -15.69 8.43
CA THR A 39 10.00 -17.03 8.52
C THR A 39 10.99 -17.10 9.70
N GLY A 40 10.99 -18.20 10.45
CA GLY A 40 11.94 -18.41 11.55
C GLY A 40 11.39 -18.29 12.99
N GLY A 41 10.07 -18.32 13.18
CA GLY A 41 9.48 -18.71 14.48
C GLY A 41 9.11 -17.57 15.45
N GLY A 42 9.09 -16.32 15.00
CA GLY A 42 8.50 -15.23 15.77
C GLY A 42 6.98 -15.17 15.61
N THR A 43 6.23 -14.86 16.69
CA THR A 43 4.81 -14.44 16.60
C THR A 43 4.64 -13.03 16.05
N GLU A 44 5.73 -12.40 15.63
CA GLU A 44 5.78 -11.06 15.09
C GLU A 44 5.26 -11.06 13.64
N GLY A 45 4.00 -10.68 13.47
CA GLY A 45 3.42 -10.42 12.16
C GLY A 45 3.22 -8.93 11.88
N ALA A 46 3.01 -8.62 10.61
CA ALA A 46 2.57 -7.31 10.16
C ALA A 46 1.26 -7.42 9.39
N GLU A 47 0.56 -6.30 9.24
CA GLU A 47 -0.62 -6.19 8.38
C GLU A 47 -0.25 -5.40 7.13
N LEU A 48 -0.48 -6.00 5.96
CA LEU A 48 -0.50 -5.28 4.69
C LEU A 48 -1.93 -4.82 4.42
N ILE A 49 -2.11 -3.52 4.25
CA ILE A 49 -3.39 -2.89 3.93
C ILE A 49 -3.30 -2.34 2.51
N LEU A 50 -4.23 -2.77 1.68
CA LEU A 50 -4.45 -2.28 0.32
C LEU A 50 -5.71 -1.44 0.33
N THR A 51 -5.67 -0.26 -0.27
CA THR A 51 -6.83 0.61 -0.45
C THR A 51 -6.93 1.03 -1.90
N ALA A 52 -8.17 1.12 -2.41
CA ALA A 52 -8.42 1.60 -3.76
C ALA A 52 -9.67 2.48 -3.78
N ASN A 53 -9.58 3.59 -4.50
CA ASN A 53 -10.74 4.44 -4.80
C ASN A 53 -11.52 3.85 -5.98
N ARG A 54 -12.84 3.75 -5.84
CA ARG A 54 -13.75 3.12 -6.81
C ARG A 54 -14.31 4.07 -7.87
N THR A 55 -14.16 5.39 -7.67
CA THR A 55 -14.88 6.42 -8.44
C THR A 55 -13.94 7.24 -9.36
N PHE A 56 -12.70 7.47 -8.94
CA PHE A 56 -11.71 8.24 -9.68
C PHE A 56 -11.10 7.49 -10.88
N PHE A 57 -10.82 8.24 -11.94
CA PHE A 57 -9.97 7.80 -13.06
C PHE A 57 -8.92 8.89 -13.34
N PRO A 58 -7.61 8.58 -13.37
CA PRO A 58 -7.04 7.26 -13.07
C PRO A 58 -7.33 6.82 -11.62
N PRO A 59 -7.40 5.50 -11.34
CA PRO A 59 -7.83 5.03 -10.04
C PRO A 59 -6.71 5.22 -9.01
N LYS A 60 -7.09 5.68 -7.82
CA LYS A 60 -6.17 6.00 -6.73
C LYS A 60 -5.98 4.79 -5.85
N TYR A 61 -4.74 4.50 -5.47
CA TYR A 61 -4.41 3.34 -4.65
C TYR A 61 -3.54 3.73 -3.46
N GLY A 62 -3.60 2.93 -2.41
CA GLY A 62 -2.72 3.07 -1.25
C GLY A 62 -2.31 1.70 -0.75
N PHE A 63 -1.03 1.55 -0.45
CA PHE A 63 -0.43 0.36 0.14
C PHE A 63 0.21 0.77 1.45
N ALA A 64 -0.04 0.03 2.53
CA ALA A 64 0.54 0.32 3.84
C ALA A 64 0.93 -0.97 4.55
N LEU A 65 2.15 -1.00 5.08
CA LEU A 65 2.64 -2.06 5.93
C LEU A 65 2.63 -1.58 7.39
N ILE A 66 1.85 -2.26 8.22
CA ILE A 66 1.64 -1.93 9.62
C ILE A 66 2.31 -3.01 10.47
N PHE A 67 3.35 -2.62 11.21
CA PHE A 67 4.03 -3.49 12.16
C PHE A 67 3.82 -2.95 13.57
N ARG A 68 3.29 -3.78 14.48
CA ARG A 68 2.99 -3.38 15.88
C ARG A 68 2.18 -2.08 15.98
N LYS A 69 1.14 -1.95 15.15
CA LYS A 69 0.26 -0.76 15.04
C LYS A 69 0.96 0.51 14.52
N ILE A 70 2.17 0.40 14.00
CA ILE A 70 2.92 1.51 13.42
C ILE A 70 3.06 1.28 11.92
N ARG A 71 2.77 2.31 11.13
CA ARG A 71 3.01 2.28 9.67
C ARG A 71 4.50 2.42 9.42
N ILE A 72 5.10 1.39 8.81
CA ILE A 72 6.55 1.32 8.58
C ILE A 72 6.94 1.51 7.11
N LEU A 73 5.99 1.28 6.20
CA LEU A 73 6.12 1.53 4.77
C LEU A 73 4.75 1.93 4.23
N ALA A 74 4.72 2.93 3.35
CA ALA A 74 3.53 3.29 2.60
C ALA A 74 3.88 3.66 1.16
N LEU A 75 2.92 3.44 0.25
CA LEU A 75 2.93 3.92 -1.12
C LEU A 75 1.53 4.48 -1.41
N ASP A 76 1.45 5.76 -1.73
CA ASP A 76 0.23 6.42 -2.17
C ASP A 76 0.35 6.69 -3.67
N VAL A 77 -0.53 6.09 -4.47
CA VAL A 77 -0.53 6.15 -5.95
C VAL A 77 -1.58 7.14 -6.43
N ASP A 78 -1.14 8.09 -7.24
CA ASP A 78 -1.93 9.21 -7.79
C ASP A 78 -2.83 9.88 -6.74
N PRO A 79 -2.25 10.32 -5.59
CA PRO A 79 -3.03 10.84 -4.48
C PRO A 79 -3.78 12.11 -4.87
N ALA A 80 -5.00 12.25 -4.35
CA ALA A 80 -5.79 13.48 -4.52
C ALA A 80 -5.24 14.66 -3.72
N ARG A 81 -4.50 14.35 -2.66
CA ARG A 81 -4.00 15.30 -1.68
C ARG A 81 -2.48 15.28 -1.71
N THR A 82 -1.90 16.44 -1.52
CA THR A 82 -0.46 16.55 -1.41
C THR A 82 0.01 16.10 -0.03
N HIS A 83 1.24 15.59 0.02
CA HIS A 83 1.97 15.32 1.24
C HIS A 83 2.98 16.44 1.48
N PHE A 84 3.07 16.92 2.71
CA PHE A 84 4.08 17.92 3.10
C PHE A 84 5.14 17.26 3.99
N ASN A 85 6.38 17.23 3.50
CA ASN A 85 7.54 16.77 4.27
C ASN A 85 8.02 17.90 5.19
N ILE A 86 7.89 17.72 6.49
CA ILE A 86 8.23 18.73 7.50
C ILE A 86 9.74 19.03 7.52
N SER A 87 10.56 17.99 7.43
CA SER A 87 12.03 18.06 7.51
C SER A 87 12.66 18.83 6.34
N THR A 88 12.21 18.54 5.12
CA THR A 88 12.71 19.15 3.89
C THR A 88 11.90 20.40 3.48
N LYS A 89 10.78 20.66 4.15
CA LYS A 89 9.80 21.71 3.80
C LYS A 89 9.31 21.61 2.35
N SER A 90 9.18 20.39 1.82
CA SER A 90 8.77 20.14 0.44
C SER A 90 7.37 19.56 0.35
N VAL A 91 6.68 19.82 -0.76
CA VAL A 91 5.37 19.26 -1.06
C VAL A 91 5.52 18.20 -2.16
N VAL A 92 4.89 17.05 -1.97
CA VAL A 92 4.80 15.97 -2.97
C VAL A 92 3.33 15.75 -3.33
N SER A 93 2.98 15.89 -4.60
CA SER A 93 1.60 15.75 -5.11
C SER A 93 1.41 14.52 -6.00
N GLU A 94 2.49 13.88 -6.40
CA GLU A 94 2.52 12.71 -7.28
C GLU A 94 2.51 11.41 -6.47
N THR A 95 2.51 10.27 -7.18
CA THR A 95 2.74 8.96 -6.55
C THR A 95 4.00 9.02 -5.71
N HIS A 96 3.95 8.52 -4.48
CA HIS A 96 5.08 8.63 -3.57
C HIS A 96 5.11 7.53 -2.52
N TRP A 97 6.33 7.25 -2.11
CA TRP A 97 6.64 6.28 -1.07
C TRP A 97 6.96 6.97 0.24
N GLN A 98 6.72 6.30 1.35
CA GLN A 98 7.06 6.77 2.70
C GLN A 98 7.67 5.62 3.50
N TRP A 99 8.84 5.84 4.11
CA TRP A 99 9.52 4.84 4.96
C TRP A 99 9.68 5.35 6.39
N TRP A 100 9.49 4.44 7.36
CA TRP A 100 9.92 4.67 8.73
C TRP A 100 11.42 4.97 8.78
N PRO A 101 11.90 5.83 9.69
CA PRO A 101 11.15 6.53 10.75
C PRO A 101 10.49 7.84 10.34
N GLY A 102 11.00 8.53 9.32
CA GLY A 102 10.55 9.89 8.99
C GLY A 102 9.20 9.93 8.28
N MET A 103 8.83 8.85 7.58
CA MET A 103 7.67 8.79 6.69
C MET A 103 7.62 9.94 5.67
N GLU A 104 8.79 10.47 5.31
CA GLU A 104 8.92 11.48 4.26
C GLU A 104 8.47 10.89 2.93
N ALA A 105 7.59 11.62 2.23
CA ALA A 105 7.18 11.32 0.89
C ALA A 105 8.36 11.47 -0.08
N ARG A 106 8.67 10.41 -0.81
CA ARG A 106 9.62 10.41 -1.93
C ARG A 106 8.84 10.16 -3.22
N PRO A 107 8.85 11.12 -4.17
CA PRO A 107 8.07 10.99 -5.40
C PRO A 107 8.57 9.83 -6.26
N ASP A 108 7.64 9.19 -6.96
CA ASP A 108 7.89 8.18 -7.97
C ASP A 108 7.03 8.48 -9.20
N ARG A 109 7.68 8.73 -10.34
CA ARG A 109 7.05 9.19 -11.58
C ARG A 109 6.62 8.06 -12.49
N ARG A 110 6.95 6.82 -12.15
CA ARG A 110 6.62 5.66 -12.97
C ARG A 110 5.10 5.54 -13.05
N ARG A 111 4.62 5.07 -14.20
CA ARG A 111 3.19 4.77 -14.41
C ARG A 111 3.04 3.27 -14.48
N LEU A 112 2.62 2.68 -13.37
CA LEU A 112 2.43 1.26 -13.23
C LEU A 112 0.97 0.95 -12.93
N THR A 113 0.53 -0.24 -13.30
CA THR A 113 -0.77 -0.78 -12.91
C THR A 113 -0.79 -1.08 -11.41
N HIS A 114 -1.99 -1.26 -10.83
CA HIS A 114 -2.09 -1.66 -9.41
C HIS A 114 -1.30 -2.94 -9.10
N LYS A 115 -1.29 -3.92 -10.01
CA LYS A 115 -0.58 -5.18 -9.76
C LYS A 115 0.94 -4.94 -9.71
N GLU A 116 1.47 -4.16 -10.64
CA GLU A 116 2.89 -3.81 -10.66
C GLU A 116 3.28 -3.00 -9.43
N TRP A 117 2.46 -2.02 -9.01
CA TRP A 117 2.69 -1.31 -7.75
C TRP A 117 2.64 -2.21 -6.53
N LEU A 118 1.74 -3.20 -6.50
CA LEU A 118 1.72 -4.21 -5.44
C LEU A 118 3.04 -5.01 -5.43
N SER A 119 3.51 -5.47 -6.59
CA SER A 119 4.78 -6.20 -6.69
C SER A 119 5.96 -5.37 -6.22
N GLU A 120 6.08 -4.11 -6.66
CA GLU A 120 7.09 -3.17 -6.19
C GLU A 120 7.01 -2.94 -4.68
N PHE A 121 5.80 -2.87 -4.13
CA PHE A 121 5.59 -2.69 -2.69
C PHE A 121 6.04 -3.90 -1.89
N LEU A 122 5.71 -5.11 -2.35
CA LEU A 122 6.14 -6.36 -1.72
C LEU A 122 7.66 -6.50 -1.80
N GLU A 123 8.27 -6.18 -2.93
CA GLU A 123 9.73 -6.18 -3.10
C GLU A 123 10.42 -5.19 -2.16
N ALA A 124 9.95 -3.94 -2.12
CA ALA A 124 10.46 -2.91 -1.22
C ALA A 124 10.29 -3.31 0.27
N ALA A 125 9.24 -4.06 0.58
CA ALA A 125 9.01 -4.61 1.90
C ALA A 125 9.81 -5.89 2.18
N LYS A 126 10.52 -6.47 1.19
CA LYS A 126 11.16 -7.80 1.23
C LYS A 126 10.18 -8.91 1.63
N ILE A 127 9.00 -8.91 1.02
CA ILE A 127 7.95 -9.91 1.22
C ILE A 127 7.87 -10.77 -0.03
N GLU A 128 8.01 -12.08 0.14
CA GLU A 128 7.81 -13.04 -0.94
C GLU A 128 6.34 -13.05 -1.38
N ASP A 129 6.12 -12.91 -2.69
CA ASP A 129 4.80 -12.82 -3.30
C ASP A 129 4.18 -14.21 -3.52
N ALA A 130 3.46 -14.69 -2.51
CA ALA A 130 2.55 -15.83 -2.63
C ALA A 130 1.07 -15.38 -2.71
N VAL A 131 0.81 -14.10 -2.95
CA VAL A 131 -0.53 -13.53 -2.87
C VAL A 131 -1.30 -13.84 -4.14
N ARG A 132 -2.48 -14.47 -3.99
CA ARG A 132 -3.43 -14.53 -5.11
C ARG A 132 -4.08 -13.15 -5.29
N TYR A 133 -3.50 -12.37 -6.19
CA TYR A 133 -3.96 -11.03 -6.51
C TYR A 133 -5.33 -11.07 -7.20
N LYS A 134 -6.23 -10.21 -6.71
CA LYS A 134 -7.50 -9.88 -7.37
C LYS A 134 -7.58 -8.35 -7.45
N PRO A 135 -7.86 -7.77 -8.63
CA PRO A 135 -7.97 -6.32 -8.75
C PRO A 135 -9.10 -5.77 -7.88
N PRO A 136 -8.99 -4.50 -7.44
CA PRO A 136 -10.07 -3.85 -6.71
C PRO A 136 -11.35 -3.83 -7.55
N HIS A 137 -12.48 -4.06 -6.89
CA HIS A 137 -13.77 -3.91 -7.53
C HIS A 137 -14.01 -2.42 -7.85
N GLY A 138 -14.07 -2.06 -9.12
CA GLY A 138 -14.63 -0.78 -9.53
C GLY A 138 -16.08 -0.66 -9.06
N ARG A 139 -16.64 0.55 -9.03
CA ARG A 139 -18.03 0.62 -9.51
C ARG A 139 -17.92 0.32 -10.98
N ASP A 140 -18.79 -0.55 -11.51
CA ASP A 140 -19.02 -0.58 -12.94
C ASP A 140 -19.28 0.88 -13.33
N ARG A 141 -18.33 1.51 -14.03
CA ARG A 141 -18.65 2.74 -14.74
C ARG A 141 -19.58 2.25 -15.82
N GLN A 142 -20.88 2.40 -15.55
CA GLN A 142 -21.89 2.50 -16.58
C GLN A 142 -21.40 3.64 -17.48
N LEU A 143 -20.70 3.26 -18.55
CA LEU A 143 -20.37 4.13 -19.65
C LEU A 143 -21.70 4.41 -20.36
N GLU A 144 -22.51 5.30 -19.81
CA GLU A 144 -23.47 6.04 -20.61
C GLU A 144 -22.73 7.25 -21.16
N LEU A 145 -21.94 7.00 -22.21
CA LEU A 145 -21.66 8.04 -23.19
C LEU A 145 -22.86 8.01 -24.16
N PRO A 146 -23.60 9.12 -24.35
CA PRO A 146 -24.59 9.17 -25.42
C PRO A 146 -23.88 8.98 -26.75
N LEU A 147 -24.45 8.11 -27.60
CA LEU A 147 -24.08 7.93 -29.00
C LEU A 147 -24.25 9.23 -29.80
#